data_AF-A0A963TPF4-F1
#
_entry.id   AF-A0A963TPF4-F1
#
_cell.length_a   1.000
_cell.length_b   1.000
_cell.length_c   1.000
_cell.angle_alpha   90.00
_cell.angle_beta   90.00
_cell.angle_gamma   90.00
#
_symmetry.space_group_name_H-M   'P 1'
#
loop_
_entity.id
_entity.type
_entity.pdbx_description
1 polymer ?
#
loop_
_entity_poly.entity_id
_entity_poly.type
_entity_poly.pdbx_seq_one_letter_code
_entity_poly.pdbx_strand_id
1 'polypeptide(L)'
;MKHGLLARMFVCIGTSWIAATVPATAQDAQDRLKDCRVIYDAMSRLFCYDSVVDTITMGAPARVPQPAPAARAPVLTPPPSMTAPSAPVVAAPTTTPAPVATAPRAIPNAPRAIPNAPRAVPSPPPTPAPSAAPLTTASSLPPATPRFGEDNLPPERRPAPERDEPDQMRARIASVAVDPYGDAVLTLDNGQVWKQTEGRAYRVKTGAEITIKKGMLGAYFLSAKESSRTVKVKRVQ
;
A
#
# COMPACT_ATOMS: atom_id res chain seq x y z
N MET A 1 22.18 72.05 15.05
CA MET A 1 22.56 71.87 16.47
C MET A 1 21.30 71.94 17.32
N LYS A 2 20.91 70.81 17.94
CA LYS A 2 20.22 70.67 19.24
C LYS A 2 19.54 69.30 19.30
N HIS A 3 20.28 68.34 19.84
CA HIS A 3 19.74 67.09 20.37
C HIS A 3 19.10 67.37 21.73
N GLY A 4 17.89 66.87 21.96
CA GLY A 4 17.31 66.61 23.28
C GLY A 4 16.49 65.33 23.14
N LEU A 5 17.02 64.15 23.50
CA LEU A 5 17.11 63.60 24.85
C LEU A 5 15.75 63.56 25.55
N LEU A 6 15.04 62.44 25.45
CA LEU A 6 14.18 61.91 26.52
C LEU A 6 13.88 60.43 26.30
N ALA A 7 14.33 59.63 27.28
CA ALA A 7 13.83 58.32 27.72
C ALA A 7 13.64 57.22 26.64
N ARG A 8 14.57 56.28 26.44
CA ARG A 8 14.86 55.15 27.35
C ARG A 8 13.63 54.62 28.09
N MET A 9 12.81 53.87 27.37
CA MET A 9 11.93 52.86 27.99
C MET A 9 12.02 51.57 27.16
N PHE A 10 13.21 50.96 27.19
CA PHE A 10 13.38 49.56 26.81
C PHE A 10 12.77 48.75 27.96
N VAL A 11 11.48 48.46 27.84
CA VAL A 11 10.77 47.58 28.76
C VAL A 11 11.31 46.17 28.52
N CYS A 12 12.33 45.80 29.29
CA CYS A 12 12.74 44.42 29.51
C CYS A 12 11.60 43.69 30.25
N ILE A 13 10.54 43.30 29.54
CA ILE A 13 9.64 42.25 30.04
C ILE A 13 10.40 40.95 29.84
N GLY A 14 11.08 40.52 30.90
CA GLY A 14 11.71 39.22 30.97
C GLY A 14 10.64 38.13 30.91
N THR A 15 10.37 37.62 29.71
CA THR A 15 9.72 36.32 29.57
C THR A 15 10.79 35.27 29.80
N SER A 16 10.92 34.95 31.09
CA SER A 16 11.59 33.77 31.63
C SER A 16 11.35 32.57 30.72
N TRP A 17 12.44 32.10 30.08
CA TRP A 17 12.46 30.88 29.28
C TRP A 17 12.29 29.71 30.25
N ILE A 18 11.05 29.32 30.53
CA ILE A 18 10.74 28.10 31.27
C ILE A 18 11.17 26.95 30.37
N ALA A 19 12.36 26.40 30.61
CA ALA A 19 12.81 25.15 30.03
C ALA A 19 11.93 24.02 30.59
N ALA A 20 10.79 23.78 29.95
CA ALA A 20 10.00 22.58 30.19
C ALA A 20 10.84 21.39 29.71
N THR A 21 11.46 20.69 30.64
CA THR A 21 12.10 19.40 30.41
C THR A 21 11.02 18.36 30.17
N VAL A 22 10.56 18.27 28.92
CA VAL A 22 9.62 17.24 28.49
C VAL A 22 10.30 15.88 28.68
N PRO A 23 9.67 14.89 29.36
CA PRO A 23 10.26 13.57 29.52
C PRO A 23 10.48 12.93 28.14
N ALA A 24 11.68 12.42 27.90
CA ALA A 24 12.18 11.93 26.62
C ALA A 24 11.46 10.67 26.07
N THR A 25 10.39 10.22 26.70
CA THR A 25 9.64 9.01 26.30
C THR A 25 8.75 9.24 25.06
N ALA A 26 8.38 10.49 24.77
CA ALA A 26 7.57 10.83 23.60
C ALA A 26 8.41 10.93 22.30
N GLN A 27 9.69 11.31 22.41
CA GLN A 27 10.55 11.54 21.25
C GLN A 27 10.94 10.22 20.55
N ASP A 28 11.21 9.17 21.32
CA ASP A 28 11.68 7.86 20.82
C ASP A 28 10.65 7.17 19.92
N ALA A 29 9.38 7.17 20.35
CA ALA A 29 8.29 6.58 19.56
C ALA A 29 8.13 7.28 18.20
N GLN A 30 8.28 8.61 18.17
CA GLN A 30 8.16 9.38 16.93
C GLN A 30 9.31 9.10 15.96
N ASP A 31 10.53 8.95 16.45
CA ASP A 31 11.68 8.67 15.59
C ASP A 31 11.64 7.24 15.03
N ARG A 32 11.25 6.24 15.82
CA ARG A 32 11.06 4.86 15.33
C ARG A 32 9.96 4.75 14.27
N LEU A 33 8.91 5.57 14.36
CA LEU A 33 7.87 5.67 13.31
C LEU A 33 8.40 6.27 12.00
N LYS A 34 9.30 7.26 12.08
CA LYS A 34 9.92 7.86 10.89
C LYS A 34 10.83 6.86 10.18
N ASP A 35 11.52 6.00 10.92
CA ASP A 35 12.38 4.97 10.35
C ASP A 35 11.60 3.89 9.60
N CYS A 36 10.42 3.49 10.08
CA CYS A 36 9.60 2.50 9.36
C CYS A 36 9.16 2.98 7.96
N ARG A 37 9.09 4.30 7.72
CA ARG A 37 8.63 4.84 6.44
C ARG A 37 9.61 4.63 5.27
N VAL A 38 10.91 4.44 5.56
CA VAL A 38 11.93 4.28 4.51
C VAL A 38 12.00 2.86 3.95
N ILE A 39 11.26 1.92 4.54
CA ILE A 39 11.16 0.54 4.07
C ILE A 39 10.29 0.49 2.81
N TYR A 40 10.86 0.01 1.70
CA TYR A 40 10.19 -0.10 0.40
C TYR A 40 9.26 -1.34 0.32
N ASP A 41 9.67 -2.46 0.92
CA ASP A 41 8.88 -3.69 0.92
C ASP A 41 7.64 -3.57 1.81
N ALA A 42 6.48 -3.92 1.25
CA ALA A 42 5.19 -3.73 1.90
C ALA A 42 5.03 -4.58 3.16
N MET A 43 5.46 -5.85 3.12
CA MET A 43 5.35 -6.77 4.26
C MET A 43 6.32 -6.38 5.38
N SER A 44 7.57 -6.07 5.05
CA SER A 44 8.58 -5.64 6.03
C SER A 44 8.19 -4.35 6.74
N ARG A 45 7.57 -3.41 6.01
CA ARG A 45 7.09 -2.16 6.58
C ARG A 45 5.94 -2.38 7.57
N LEU A 46 5.05 -3.31 7.28
CA LEU A 46 3.95 -3.66 8.18
C LEU A 46 4.47 -4.19 9.51
N PHE A 47 5.38 -5.18 9.48
CA PHE A 47 5.99 -5.72 10.69
C PHE A 47 6.77 -4.68 11.50
N CYS A 48 7.40 -3.69 10.84
CA CYS A 48 8.06 -2.59 11.53
C CYS A 48 7.07 -1.77 12.37
N TYR A 49 5.95 -1.35 11.77
CA TYR A 49 4.92 -0.58 12.48
C TYR A 49 4.33 -1.36 13.64
N ASP A 50 3.98 -2.64 13.42
CA ASP A 50 3.41 -3.51 14.45
C ASP A 50 4.34 -3.61 15.67
N SER A 51 5.65 -3.78 15.44
CA SER A 51 6.64 -3.83 16.54
C SER A 51 6.75 -2.53 17.35
N VAL A 52 6.54 -1.37 16.73
CA VAL A 52 6.55 -0.09 17.46
C VAL A 52 5.27 0.06 18.27
N VAL A 53 4.12 -0.29 17.70
CA VAL A 53 2.84 -0.29 18.40
C VAL A 53 2.89 -1.25 19.58
N ASP A 54 3.43 -2.45 19.43
CA ASP A 54 3.61 -3.40 20.55
C ASP A 54 4.46 -2.79 21.68
N THR A 55 5.54 -2.07 21.36
CA THR A 55 6.35 -1.39 22.40
C THR A 55 5.62 -0.25 23.10
N ILE A 56 4.65 0.39 22.45
CA ILE A 56 3.81 1.44 23.04
C ILE A 56 2.70 0.81 23.88
N THR A 57 2.05 -0.23 23.37
CA THR A 57 0.90 -0.91 23.99
C THR A 57 1.31 -1.75 25.19
N MET A 58 2.45 -2.43 25.13
CA MET A 58 2.97 -3.23 26.23
C MET A 58 3.65 -2.37 27.31
N GLY A 59 3.87 -1.07 27.04
CA GLY A 59 4.78 -0.23 27.79
C GLY A 59 6.21 -0.72 27.59
N ALA A 60 7.10 0.14 27.13
CA ALA A 60 8.50 -0.23 26.91
C ALA A 60 9.02 -1.03 28.12
N PRO A 61 9.65 -2.21 27.95
CA PRO A 61 10.40 -2.80 29.05
C PRO A 61 11.35 -1.69 29.49
N ALA A 62 11.22 -1.27 30.75
CA ALA A 62 12.02 -0.19 31.33
C ALA A 62 13.44 -0.38 30.81
N ARG A 63 13.92 0.60 30.01
CA ARG A 63 15.24 0.50 29.40
C ARG A 63 16.19 0.22 30.54
N VAL A 64 16.71 -1.01 30.62
CA VAL A 64 17.85 -1.30 31.48
C VAL A 64 18.87 -0.24 31.06
N PRO A 65 19.32 0.64 31.96
CA PRO A 65 20.25 1.68 31.61
C PRO A 65 21.40 1.00 30.89
N GLN A 66 21.57 1.30 29.62
CA GLN A 66 22.74 0.84 28.91
C GLN A 66 23.90 1.45 29.69
N PRO A 67 24.78 0.65 30.32
CA PRO A 67 25.87 1.22 31.09
C PRO A 67 26.60 2.17 30.14
N ALA A 68 26.75 3.41 30.59
CA ALA A 68 27.57 4.40 29.90
C ALA A 68 28.87 3.71 29.48
N PRO A 69 29.43 3.99 28.28
CA PRO A 69 30.70 3.40 27.89
C PRO A 69 31.68 3.72 29.01
N ALA A 70 32.04 2.70 29.79
CA ALA A 70 32.97 2.84 30.87
C ALA A 70 34.19 3.50 30.26
N ALA A 71 34.55 4.68 30.78
CA ALA A 71 35.85 5.24 30.55
C ALA A 71 36.85 4.10 30.75
N ARG A 72 37.66 3.84 29.72
CA ARG A 72 38.67 2.79 29.71
C ARG A 72 39.38 2.77 31.07
N ALA A 73 39.08 1.75 31.88
CA ALA A 73 39.96 1.41 32.98
C ALA A 73 41.34 1.11 32.37
N PRO A 74 42.45 1.50 33.01
CA PRO A 74 43.76 1.05 32.56
C PRO A 74 43.76 -0.47 32.53
N VAL A 75 44.18 -1.02 31.40
CA VAL A 75 44.35 -2.46 31.18
C VAL A 75 45.34 -2.96 32.23
N LEU A 76 44.83 -3.55 33.31
CA LEU A 76 45.63 -4.43 34.15
C LEU A 76 45.76 -5.74 33.38
N THR A 77 47.01 -6.02 33.04
CA THR A 77 47.52 -7.19 32.35
C THR A 77 46.87 -8.50 32.80
N PRO A 78 46.50 -9.41 31.87
CA PRO A 78 46.07 -10.75 32.24
C PRO A 78 47.26 -11.59 32.76
N PRO A 79 47.10 -12.36 33.86
CA PRO A 79 48.06 -13.41 34.21
C PRO A 79 47.98 -14.58 33.20
N PRO A 80 49.09 -15.29 32.95
CA PRO A 80 49.15 -16.33 31.93
C PRO A 80 48.39 -17.61 32.33
N SER A 81 47.71 -18.15 31.33
CA SER A 81 47.30 -19.53 31.07
C SER A 81 47.52 -20.59 32.16
N MET A 82 46.41 -21.17 32.62
CA MET A 82 46.34 -22.60 32.99
C MET A 82 45.14 -23.20 32.26
N THR A 83 45.36 -23.75 31.07
CA THR A 83 45.50 -25.19 30.80
C THR A 83 44.19 -25.96 31.00
N ALA A 84 43.60 -26.35 29.88
CA ALA A 84 42.51 -27.31 29.77
C ALA A 84 42.89 -28.67 30.37
N PRO A 85 41.88 -29.45 30.79
CA PRO A 85 41.79 -30.80 30.27
C PRO A 85 40.40 -31.17 29.74
N SER A 86 40.45 -31.73 28.53
CA SER A 86 39.68 -32.82 27.91
C SER A 86 38.42 -33.37 28.60
N ALA A 87 37.39 -33.53 27.77
CA ALA A 87 36.20 -34.36 27.97
C ALA A 87 36.53 -35.84 28.30
N PRO A 88 35.57 -36.64 28.82
CA PRO A 88 34.67 -37.34 27.89
C PRO A 88 33.20 -37.53 28.35
N VAL A 89 32.32 -37.54 27.34
CA VAL A 89 31.17 -38.45 27.09
C VAL A 89 30.50 -39.15 28.28
N VAL A 90 29.21 -38.85 28.51
CA VAL A 90 28.17 -39.80 28.98
C VAL A 90 26.83 -39.35 28.38
N ALA A 91 26.41 -39.96 27.26
CA ALA A 91 25.35 -40.97 27.14
C ALA A 91 23.92 -40.42 27.06
N ALA A 92 23.26 -40.77 25.95
CA ALA A 92 21.83 -40.60 25.67
C ALA A 92 20.96 -41.37 26.70
N PRO A 93 19.63 -41.15 26.71
CA PRO A 93 18.83 -42.01 25.84
C PRO A 93 17.74 -41.30 25.03
N THR A 94 17.69 -41.74 23.78
CA THR A 94 16.54 -41.92 22.88
C THR A 94 15.22 -42.18 23.60
N THR A 95 14.13 -41.50 23.23
CA THR A 95 12.82 -42.16 23.02
C THR A 95 11.92 -41.33 22.12
N THR A 96 11.73 -41.81 20.89
CA THR A 96 10.59 -41.55 20.01
C THR A 96 9.54 -42.64 20.26
N PRO A 97 8.24 -42.33 20.19
CA PRO A 97 7.36 -43.15 19.34
C PRO A 97 6.44 -42.22 18.50
N ALA A 98 6.54 -42.24 17.17
CA ALA A 98 5.90 -43.17 16.22
C ALA A 98 4.46 -42.71 15.82
N PRO A 99 4.17 -42.58 14.51
CA PRO A 99 2.87 -42.17 13.99
C PRO A 99 1.93 -43.36 13.84
N VAL A 100 0.65 -43.19 14.16
CA VAL A 100 -0.39 -44.17 13.84
C VAL A 100 -0.90 -43.90 12.43
N ALA A 101 -0.42 -44.71 11.48
CA ALA A 101 -1.08 -44.94 10.20
C ALA A 101 -2.17 -45.99 10.38
N THR A 102 -3.35 -45.75 9.81
CA THR A 102 -4.33 -46.81 9.55
C THR A 102 -5.05 -46.51 8.23
N ALA A 103 -4.63 -47.21 7.18
CA ALA A 103 -5.49 -47.57 6.05
C ALA A 103 -5.93 -49.03 6.28
N PRO A 104 -7.09 -49.49 5.80
CA PRO A 104 -7.16 -49.95 4.41
C PRO A 104 -8.55 -49.80 3.75
N ARG A 105 -8.64 -49.83 2.41
CA ARG A 105 -9.22 -50.94 1.62
C ARG A 105 -9.32 -50.58 0.14
N ALA A 106 -8.83 -51.50 -0.69
CA ALA A 106 -8.85 -51.46 -2.14
C ALA A 106 -10.28 -51.59 -2.71
N ILE A 107 -10.54 -50.87 -3.80
CA ILE A 107 -11.59 -51.18 -4.77
C ILE A 107 -10.88 -51.78 -5.99
N PRO A 108 -11.03 -53.07 -6.30
CA PRO A 108 -10.60 -53.63 -7.56
C PRO A 108 -11.77 -53.53 -8.54
N ASN A 109 -11.64 -52.74 -9.61
CA ASN A 109 -12.28 -52.98 -10.92
C ASN A 109 -11.96 -51.84 -11.90
N ALA A 110 -10.97 -52.06 -12.76
CA ALA A 110 -10.85 -51.36 -14.02
C ALA A 110 -10.41 -52.38 -15.09
N PRO A 111 -11.23 -52.64 -16.13
CA PRO A 111 -10.84 -53.54 -17.19
C PRO A 111 -9.80 -52.92 -18.12
N ARG A 112 -8.95 -53.81 -18.63
CA ARG A 112 -7.81 -53.62 -19.50
C ARG A 112 -8.25 -53.26 -20.94
N ALA A 113 -7.42 -52.43 -21.58
CA ALA A 113 -7.15 -52.32 -23.02
C ALA A 113 -8.21 -51.75 -23.98
N ILE A 114 -7.84 -50.62 -24.60
CA ILE A 114 -7.96 -50.44 -26.05
C ILE A 114 -6.60 -49.92 -26.55
N PRO A 115 -5.83 -50.68 -27.36
CA PRO A 115 -4.68 -50.15 -28.07
C PRO A 115 -5.14 -49.63 -29.43
N ASN A 116 -4.99 -48.33 -29.67
CA ASN A 116 -5.01 -47.79 -31.04
C ASN A 116 -4.30 -46.43 -31.04
N ALA A 117 -2.99 -46.47 -31.28
CA ALA A 117 -2.31 -45.43 -32.05
C ALA A 117 -2.71 -45.66 -33.53
N PRO A 118 -2.93 -44.63 -34.36
CA PRO A 118 -1.84 -43.77 -34.78
C PRO A 118 -2.22 -42.32 -35.14
N ARG A 119 -1.37 -41.35 -34.79
CA ARG A 119 -0.93 -40.33 -35.75
C ARG A 119 0.26 -39.55 -35.20
N ALA A 120 1.37 -39.65 -35.92
CA ALA A 120 2.45 -38.70 -35.84
C ALA A 120 1.89 -37.30 -36.15
N VAL A 121 1.94 -36.41 -35.17
CA VAL A 121 1.76 -34.98 -35.39
C VAL A 121 3.15 -34.41 -35.70
N PRO A 122 3.37 -33.75 -36.85
CA PRO A 122 4.63 -33.06 -37.10
C PRO A 122 4.77 -31.88 -36.14
N SER A 123 5.90 -31.80 -35.44
CA SER A 123 6.26 -30.66 -34.59
C SER A 123 6.30 -29.37 -35.42
N PRO A 124 5.69 -28.25 -34.96
CA PRO A 124 5.89 -26.96 -35.61
C PRO A 124 7.36 -26.49 -35.44
N PRO A 125 7.90 -25.70 -36.40
CA PRO A 125 9.26 -25.18 -36.32
C PRO A 125 9.42 -24.20 -35.14
N PRO A 126 10.65 -24.03 -34.58
CA PRO A 126 10.88 -23.07 -33.53
C PRO A 126 10.69 -21.65 -34.07
N THR A 127 9.66 -20.96 -33.58
CA THR A 127 9.50 -19.52 -33.81
C THR A 127 10.68 -18.78 -33.16
N PRO A 128 11.34 -17.84 -33.87
CA PRO A 128 12.46 -17.08 -33.31
C PRO A 128 12.00 -16.23 -32.12
N ALA A 129 12.81 -16.24 -31.08
CA ALA A 129 12.64 -15.43 -29.88
C ALA A 129 12.49 -13.94 -30.24
N PRO A 130 11.50 -13.22 -29.69
CA PRO A 130 11.51 -11.77 -29.71
C PRO A 130 12.60 -11.28 -28.73
N SER A 131 13.77 -11.00 -29.29
CA SER A 131 14.73 -10.07 -28.71
C SER A 131 14.15 -8.66 -28.76
N ALA A 132 14.37 -7.90 -27.68
CA ALA A 132 14.08 -6.49 -27.48
C ALA A 132 12.63 -6.11 -27.10
N ALA A 133 12.31 -6.25 -25.80
CA ALA A 133 11.49 -5.25 -25.11
C ALA A 133 12.41 -4.40 -24.20
N PRO A 134 12.40 -3.07 -24.33
CA PRO A 134 13.27 -2.19 -23.54
C PRO A 134 12.88 -2.20 -22.06
N LEU A 135 13.91 -2.10 -21.23
CA LEU A 135 13.86 -1.77 -19.81
C LEU A 135 12.91 -0.58 -19.56
N THR A 136 11.73 -0.82 -19.00
CA THR A 136 10.99 0.21 -18.25
C THR A 136 10.04 -0.48 -17.26
N THR A 137 10.56 -0.84 -16.09
CA THR A 137 9.74 -0.94 -14.88
C THR A 137 10.10 0.25 -14.01
N ALA A 138 9.63 1.42 -14.44
CA ALA A 138 9.62 2.61 -13.61
C ALA A 138 8.46 2.50 -12.62
N SER A 139 8.82 2.50 -11.33
CA SER A 139 8.13 3.27 -10.30
C SER A 139 6.61 3.13 -10.21
N SER A 140 6.14 2.03 -9.62
CA SER A 140 4.85 2.04 -8.91
C SER A 140 5.09 2.53 -7.48
N LEU A 141 5.21 3.85 -7.29
CA LEU A 141 5.06 4.47 -5.98
C LEU A 141 3.56 4.42 -5.62
N PRO A 142 3.16 3.99 -4.40
CA PRO A 142 1.76 4.08 -3.99
C PRO A 142 1.30 5.55 -3.91
N PRO A 143 0.02 5.87 -4.22
CA PRO A 143 -0.49 7.22 -4.09
C PRO A 143 -0.34 7.69 -2.64
N ALA A 144 0.20 8.90 -2.47
CA ALA A 144 0.41 9.51 -1.18
C ALA A 144 -0.95 9.76 -0.52
N THR A 145 -1.18 9.15 0.64
CA THR A 145 -2.38 9.44 1.43
C THR A 145 -2.30 10.90 1.90
N PRO A 146 -3.34 11.73 1.67
CA PRO A 146 -3.32 13.13 2.09
C PRO A 146 -3.14 13.21 3.61
N ARG A 147 -2.10 13.92 4.06
CA ARG A 147 -1.87 14.15 5.48
C ARG A 147 -2.59 15.41 5.94
N PHE A 148 -3.17 15.35 7.14
CA PHE A 148 -3.81 16.49 7.77
C PHE A 148 -2.81 17.65 7.92
N GLY A 149 -3.07 18.79 7.26
CA GLY A 149 -2.22 19.98 7.27
C GLY A 149 -1.73 20.48 5.89
N GLU A 150 -1.98 19.72 4.81
CA GLU A 150 -1.50 20.04 3.45
C GLU A 150 -2.10 21.35 2.88
N ASP A 151 -3.28 21.79 3.33
CA ASP A 151 -4.01 22.95 2.81
C ASP A 151 -3.37 24.32 3.14
N ASN A 152 -2.39 24.37 4.06
CA ASN A 152 -1.73 25.62 4.49
C ASN A 152 -0.27 25.76 4.01
N LEU A 153 0.19 24.95 3.05
CA LEU A 153 1.56 25.05 2.54
C LEU A 153 1.76 26.28 1.64
N PRO A 154 2.93 26.96 1.73
CA PRO A 154 3.37 27.94 0.73
C PRO A 154 3.35 27.34 -0.69
N PRO A 155 3.01 28.11 -1.73
CA PRO A 155 2.76 27.60 -3.08
C PRO A 155 3.88 26.72 -3.65
N GLU A 156 5.16 27.05 -3.39
CA GLU A 156 6.32 26.24 -3.79
C GLU A 156 6.39 24.81 -3.20
N ARG A 157 5.70 24.53 -2.10
CA ARG A 157 5.69 23.22 -1.43
C ARG A 157 4.39 22.44 -1.62
N ARG A 158 3.41 23.03 -2.33
CA ARG A 158 2.21 22.29 -2.70
C ARG A 158 2.59 21.27 -3.77
N PRO A 159 2.20 19.99 -3.64
CA PRO A 159 2.30 19.09 -4.77
C PRO A 159 1.57 19.74 -5.96
N ALA A 160 2.18 19.68 -7.14
CA ALA A 160 1.50 20.04 -8.39
C ALA A 160 0.16 19.30 -8.42
N PRO A 161 -0.94 19.90 -8.93
CA PRO A 161 -2.25 19.27 -8.92
C PRO A 161 -2.12 17.82 -9.37
N GLU A 162 -2.45 16.91 -8.45
CA GLU A 162 -2.36 15.47 -8.60
C GLU A 162 -2.93 15.12 -9.97
N ARG A 163 -2.10 14.49 -10.81
CA ARG A 163 -2.41 14.24 -12.22
C ARG A 163 -3.64 13.33 -12.29
N ASP A 164 -4.80 13.94 -12.51
CA ASP A 164 -6.08 13.36 -12.89
C ASP A 164 -6.32 11.95 -12.31
N GLU A 165 -6.81 11.85 -11.07
CA GLU A 165 -7.71 10.73 -10.78
C GLU A 165 -8.75 10.74 -11.90
N PRO A 166 -8.96 9.63 -12.64
CA PRO A 166 -9.90 9.66 -13.73
C PRO A 166 -11.29 9.72 -13.12
N ASP A 167 -11.79 10.94 -12.91
CA ASP A 167 -13.20 11.29 -12.75
C ASP A 167 -13.99 10.90 -14.00
N GLN A 168 -13.41 10.15 -14.94
CA GLN A 168 -13.94 9.77 -16.23
C GLN A 168 -13.71 8.27 -16.45
N MET A 169 -14.79 7.52 -16.58
CA MET A 169 -14.77 6.10 -16.93
C MET A 169 -15.21 5.93 -18.39
N ARG A 170 -14.45 5.18 -19.19
CA ARG A 170 -14.86 4.77 -20.54
C ARG A 170 -15.48 3.37 -20.49
N ALA A 171 -16.59 3.20 -21.18
CA ALA A 171 -17.28 1.92 -21.30
C ALA A 171 -17.98 1.82 -22.66
N ARG A 172 -18.43 0.62 -23.02
CA ARG A 172 -19.23 0.37 -24.22
C ARG A 172 -20.65 0.04 -23.81
N ILE A 173 -21.62 0.50 -24.60
CA ILE A 173 -23.03 0.18 -24.36
C ILE A 173 -23.30 -1.26 -24.82
N ALA A 174 -23.71 -2.13 -23.90
CA ALA A 174 -24.20 -3.47 -24.21
C ALA A 174 -25.67 -3.44 -24.66
N SER A 175 -26.51 -2.64 -24.00
CA SER A 175 -27.94 -2.52 -24.33
C SER A 175 -28.50 -1.14 -23.97
N VAL A 176 -29.51 -0.69 -24.72
CA VAL A 176 -30.28 0.53 -24.44
C VAL A 176 -31.75 0.17 -24.37
N ALA A 177 -32.34 0.33 -23.19
CA ALA A 177 -33.76 0.21 -22.96
C ALA A 177 -34.37 1.59 -22.69
N VAL A 178 -35.68 1.71 -22.90
CA VAL A 178 -36.46 2.90 -22.50
C VAL A 178 -37.47 2.42 -21.47
N ASP A 179 -37.52 3.10 -20.33
CA ASP A 179 -38.45 2.77 -19.27
C ASP A 179 -39.85 3.35 -19.57
N PRO A 180 -40.91 2.92 -18.84
CA PRO A 180 -42.28 3.39 -19.08
C PRO A 180 -42.47 4.90 -18.94
N TYR A 181 -41.60 5.58 -18.19
CA TYR A 181 -41.60 7.04 -18.03
C TYR A 181 -40.82 7.76 -19.15
N GLY A 182 -40.23 7.01 -20.08
CA GLY A 182 -39.49 7.53 -21.23
C GLY A 182 -38.01 7.78 -20.97
N ASP A 183 -37.49 7.38 -19.81
CA ASP A 183 -36.07 7.51 -19.46
C ASP A 183 -35.23 6.41 -20.12
N ALA A 184 -34.04 6.76 -20.63
CA ALA A 184 -33.10 5.77 -21.15
C ALA A 184 -32.42 4.99 -20.01
N VAL A 185 -32.43 3.66 -20.10
CA VAL A 185 -31.72 2.73 -19.22
C VAL A 185 -30.62 2.04 -20.03
N LEU A 186 -29.37 2.38 -19.74
CA LEU A 186 -28.20 1.88 -20.45
C LEU A 186 -27.54 0.77 -19.64
N THR A 187 -27.36 -0.38 -20.27
CA THR A 187 -26.53 -1.47 -19.75
C THR A 187 -25.16 -1.40 -20.39
N LEU A 188 -24.11 -1.36 -19.59
CA LEU A 188 -22.72 -1.30 -20.04
C LEU A 188 -22.14 -2.70 -20.23
N ASP A 189 -21.02 -2.80 -20.96
CA ASP A 189 -20.30 -4.05 -21.20
C ASP A 189 -19.72 -4.66 -19.91
N ASN A 190 -19.48 -3.84 -18.89
CA ASN A 190 -19.05 -4.27 -17.57
C ASN A 190 -20.22 -4.69 -16.65
N GLY A 191 -21.45 -4.79 -17.18
CA GLY A 191 -22.63 -5.22 -16.45
C GLY A 191 -23.32 -4.13 -15.62
N GLN A 192 -22.76 -2.92 -15.52
CA GLN A 192 -23.39 -1.83 -14.78
C GLN A 192 -24.61 -1.28 -15.52
N VAL A 193 -25.65 -0.93 -14.78
CA VAL A 193 -26.87 -0.34 -15.34
C VAL A 193 -27.03 1.11 -14.89
N TRP A 194 -27.20 2.00 -15.85
CA TRP A 194 -27.30 3.44 -15.65
C TRP A 194 -28.62 3.97 -16.20
N LYS A 195 -29.40 4.66 -15.36
CA LYS A 195 -30.67 5.29 -15.76
C LYS A 195 -30.48 6.79 -15.96
N GLN A 196 -31.00 7.33 -17.05
CA GLN A 196 -31.13 8.75 -17.29
C GLN A 196 -32.00 9.39 -16.20
N THR A 197 -31.48 10.42 -15.55
CA THR A 197 -32.22 11.19 -14.53
C THR A 197 -32.65 12.55 -15.08
N GLU A 198 -31.82 13.15 -15.94
CA GLU A 198 -32.08 14.51 -16.44
C GLU A 198 -31.38 14.71 -17.79
N GLY A 199 -32.03 15.43 -18.70
CA GLY A 199 -31.54 15.73 -20.05
C GLY A 199 -32.55 15.40 -21.14
N ARG A 200 -32.23 15.72 -22.39
CA ARG A 200 -33.09 15.37 -23.54
C ARG A 200 -33.04 13.86 -23.81
N ALA A 201 -34.06 13.32 -24.49
CA ALA A 201 -34.12 11.93 -24.91
C ALA A 201 -32.79 11.50 -25.58
N TYR A 202 -32.12 10.53 -24.96
CA TYR A 202 -30.80 10.09 -25.36
C TYR A 202 -30.89 8.82 -26.21
N ARG A 203 -30.75 8.97 -27.53
CA ARG A 203 -30.72 7.85 -28.47
C ARG A 203 -29.28 7.57 -28.86
N VAL A 204 -28.72 6.53 -28.26
CA VAL A 204 -27.39 5.98 -28.58
C VAL A 204 -27.55 4.56 -29.11
N LYS A 205 -26.64 4.18 -30.01
CA LYS A 205 -26.61 2.83 -30.57
C LYS A 205 -25.93 1.87 -29.59
N THR A 206 -26.38 0.63 -29.58
CA THR A 206 -25.69 -0.46 -28.91
C THR A 206 -24.30 -0.66 -29.52
N GLY A 207 -23.29 -0.85 -28.68
CA GLY A 207 -21.89 -0.95 -29.09
C GLY A 207 -21.14 0.39 -29.22
N ALA A 208 -21.80 1.53 -28.99
CA ALA A 208 -21.11 2.81 -28.96
C ALA A 208 -20.20 2.93 -27.73
N GLU A 209 -19.05 3.59 -27.91
CA GLU A 209 -18.15 3.96 -26.83
C GLU A 209 -18.67 5.22 -26.14
N ILE A 210 -18.83 5.13 -24.82
CA ILE A 210 -19.27 6.21 -23.95
C ILE A 210 -18.18 6.58 -22.93
N THR A 211 -18.25 7.81 -22.46
CA THR A 211 -17.47 8.31 -21.34
C THR A 211 -18.44 8.81 -20.27
N ILE A 212 -18.34 8.26 -19.08
CA ILE A 212 -19.08 8.70 -17.90
C ILE A 212 -18.14 9.54 -17.05
N LYS A 213 -18.48 10.82 -16.85
CA LYS A 213 -17.72 11.76 -16.03
C LYS A 213 -18.44 12.01 -14.72
N LYS A 214 -17.72 11.94 -13.59
CA LYS A 214 -18.15 12.41 -12.29
C LYS A 214 -18.13 13.95 -12.33
N GLY A 215 -19.29 14.55 -12.09
CA GLY A 215 -19.44 15.98 -11.98
C GLY A 215 -19.38 16.44 -10.53
N MET A 216 -19.46 17.76 -10.37
CA MET A 216 -19.59 18.40 -9.07
C MET A 216 -20.87 17.88 -8.36
N LEU A 217 -20.80 17.69 -7.04
CA LEU A 217 -21.90 17.18 -6.20
C LEU A 217 -22.31 15.71 -6.43
N GLY A 218 -21.41 14.88 -6.99
CA GLY A 218 -21.67 13.44 -7.15
C GLY A 218 -22.66 13.09 -8.25
N ALA A 219 -22.99 14.05 -9.13
CA ALA A 219 -23.70 13.76 -10.37
C ALA A 219 -22.80 13.00 -11.35
N TYR A 220 -23.39 12.13 -12.18
CA TYR A 220 -22.67 11.47 -13.27
C TYR A 220 -23.22 11.94 -14.61
N PHE A 221 -22.31 12.25 -15.53
CA PHE A 221 -22.61 12.76 -16.85
C PHE A 221 -22.10 11.76 -17.89
N LEU A 222 -22.98 11.30 -18.76
CA LEU A 222 -22.64 10.38 -19.83
C LEU A 222 -22.56 11.14 -21.15
N SER A 223 -21.48 10.92 -21.89
CA SER A 223 -21.28 11.43 -23.26
C SER A 223 -20.88 10.27 -24.17
N ALA A 224 -21.36 10.24 -25.41
CA ALA A 224 -20.99 9.21 -26.39
C ALA A 224 -19.98 9.77 -27.38
N LYS A 225 -19.06 8.94 -27.88
CA LYS A 225 -18.12 9.37 -28.92
C LYS A 225 -18.82 9.76 -30.23
N GLU A 226 -19.93 9.11 -30.55
CA GLU A 226 -20.77 9.40 -31.72
C GLU A 226 -21.69 10.62 -31.50
N SER A 227 -21.81 11.13 -30.26
CA SER A 227 -22.74 12.22 -29.95
C SER A 227 -22.18 13.21 -28.94
N SER A 228 -22.12 14.49 -29.31
CA SER A 228 -21.76 15.61 -28.43
C SER A 228 -22.79 15.89 -27.32
N ARG A 229 -23.85 15.09 -27.21
CA ARG A 229 -24.88 15.23 -26.18
C ARG A 229 -24.39 14.63 -24.87
N THR A 230 -24.57 15.39 -23.80
CA THR A 230 -24.28 14.97 -22.43
C THR A 230 -25.57 14.85 -21.65
N VAL A 231 -25.72 13.75 -20.91
CA VAL A 231 -26.94 13.42 -20.17
C VAL A 231 -26.58 13.03 -18.75
N LYS A 232 -27.40 13.47 -17.79
CA LYS A 232 -27.18 13.14 -16.38
C LYS A 232 -27.77 11.77 -16.10
N VAL A 233 -26.93 10.90 -15.54
CA VAL A 233 -27.26 9.52 -15.28
C VAL A 233 -27.06 9.18 -13.80
N LYS A 234 -27.80 8.17 -13.35
CA LYS A 234 -27.68 7.59 -12.02
C LYS A 234 -27.51 6.09 -12.16
N ARG A 235 -26.57 5.50 -11.41
CA ARG A 235 -26.38 4.06 -11.37
C ARG A 235 -27.56 3.41 -10.64
N VAL A 236 -28.13 2.37 -11.24
CA VAL A 236 -29.28 1.63 -10.68
C VAL A 236 -28.94 0.19 -10.33
N GLN A 237 -27.95 -0.43 -10.99
CA GLN A 237 -27.42 -1.76 -10.67
C GLN A 237 -25.91 -1.79 -10.85
#